data_AF-A0A2V7XFY7-F1
#
_entry.id   AF-A0A2V7XFY7-F1
#
_cell.length_a   1.000
_cell.length_b   1.000
_cell.length_c   1.000
_cell.angle_alpha   90.00
_cell.angle_beta   90.00
_cell.angle_gamma   90.00
#
_symmetry.space_group_name_H-M   'P 1'
#
loop_
_entity.id
_entity.type
_entity.pdbx_description
1 polymer ?
#
loop_
_entity_poly.entity_id
_entity_poly.type
_entity_poly.pdbx_seq_one_letter_code
_entity_poly.pdbx_strand_id
1 'polypeptide(L)'
;MPSRGDLAVSPIDGRTARRCLFAIVLSAVAVYIASIDTTAAWDDSLVYLVGAKSLAEGHGYRLLNLPEAPPLRMYPPAFPAMLSVLWRLSPDYPSNLPLLKSVGLVAAAAFALIAASLLWTPDRERALVVVAAAMVLFHSDVVQLVGSTVFSDLVFAAAAALVLLLLDGELAARRWWLRSACWPARGSRCRRAAVPVLPSACGCTAG
;
A
#
# COMPACT_ATOMS: atom_id res chain seq x y z
N MET A 1 20.05 30.20 32.75
CA MET A 1 19.32 28.99 32.27
C MET A 1 18.48 29.42 31.09
N PRO A 2 18.73 28.96 29.86
CA PRO A 2 17.87 29.28 28.72
C PRO A 2 16.51 28.61 28.93
N SER A 3 15.44 29.41 28.82
CA SER A 3 14.05 28.94 28.87
C SER A 3 13.79 27.96 27.74
N ARG A 4 13.14 26.83 28.06
CA ARG A 4 12.71 25.75 27.12
C ARG A 4 11.69 26.18 26.04
N GLY A 5 11.44 27.47 25.88
CA GLY A 5 10.59 28.02 24.82
C GLY A 5 11.47 28.42 23.64
N ASP A 6 11.00 28.16 22.42
CA ASP A 6 11.56 28.65 21.16
C ASP A 6 12.63 27.79 20.46
N LEU A 7 12.54 26.47 20.59
CA LEU A 7 12.73 25.65 19.39
C LEU A 7 11.39 25.57 18.66
N ALA A 8 10.92 26.72 18.18
CA ALA A 8 9.78 26.76 17.26
C ALA A 8 10.23 26.08 15.96
N VAL A 9 10.04 24.76 15.89
CA VAL A 9 10.19 24.00 14.65
C VAL A 9 9.18 24.59 13.69
N SER A 10 9.67 25.45 12.79
CA SER A 10 8.85 26.08 11.77
C SER A 10 8.14 24.97 10.99
N PRO A 11 6.80 25.05 10.84
CA PRO A 11 6.06 24.00 10.15
C PRO A 11 6.58 23.86 8.72
N ILE A 12 6.95 22.63 8.34
CA ILE A 12 7.52 22.39 7.01
C ILE A 12 6.50 22.68 5.91
N ASP A 13 6.95 23.40 4.89
CA ASP A 13 6.16 23.68 3.69
C ASP A 13 5.74 22.40 2.99
N GLY A 14 4.52 22.39 2.43
CA GLY A 14 3.96 21.20 1.79
C GLY A 14 4.77 20.74 0.58
N ARG A 15 5.42 21.68 -0.12
CA ARG A 15 6.30 21.38 -1.25
C ARG A 15 7.59 20.72 -0.78
N THR A 16 8.16 21.20 0.32
CA THR A 16 9.36 20.64 0.96
C THR A 16 9.07 19.25 1.52
N ALA A 17 7.96 19.08 2.23
CA ALA A 17 7.53 17.78 2.75
C ALA A 17 7.34 16.73 1.64
N ARG A 18 6.77 17.12 0.49
CA ARG A 18 6.65 16.21 -0.67
C ARG A 18 8.02 15.81 -1.21
N ARG A 19 8.95 16.77 -1.37
CA ARG A 19 10.32 16.49 -1.83
C ARG A 19 11.05 15.55 -0.87
N CYS A 20 10.93 15.77 0.44
CA CYS A 20 11.50 14.88 1.45
C CYS A 20 10.90 13.48 1.36
N LEU A 21 9.58 13.35 1.25
CA LEU A 21 8.92 12.05 1.09
C LEU A 21 9.41 11.32 -0.18
N PHE A 22 9.46 12.01 -1.32
CA PHE A 22 9.99 11.43 -2.55
C PHE A 22 11.45 11.00 -2.41
N ALA A 23 12.29 11.81 -1.76
CA ALA A 23 13.68 11.47 -1.52
C ALA A 23 13.83 10.24 -0.61
N ILE A 24 13.00 10.12 0.44
CA ILE A 24 12.96 8.97 1.36
C ILE A 24 12.49 7.71 0.65
N VAL A 25 11.44 7.79 -0.15
CA VAL A 25 10.96 6.64 -0.94
C VAL A 25 12.03 6.20 -1.93
N LEU A 26 12.67 7.15 -2.63
CA LEU A 26 13.74 6.84 -3.58
C LEU A 26 14.95 6.19 -2.91
N SER A 27 15.37 6.70 -1.76
CA SER A 27 16.49 6.11 -1.01
C SER A 27 16.14 4.74 -0.43
N ALA A 28 14.92 4.54 0.07
CA ALA A 28 14.44 3.22 0.50
C ALA A 28 14.43 2.22 -0.65
N VAL A 29 13.92 2.60 -1.83
CA VAL A 29 13.96 1.78 -3.04
C VAL A 29 15.40 1.42 -3.42
N ALA A 30 16.33 2.36 -3.36
CA ALA A 30 17.74 2.09 -3.63
C ALA A 30 18.35 1.08 -2.64
N VAL A 31 18.06 1.24 -1.34
CA VAL A 31 18.49 0.29 -0.29
C VAL A 31 17.89 -1.09 -0.53
N TYR A 32 16.61 -1.18 -0.87
CA TYR A 32 15.95 -2.45 -1.16
C TYR A 32 16.56 -3.15 -2.38
N ILE A 33 16.80 -2.43 -3.49
CA ILE A 33 17.46 -2.99 -4.66
C ILE A 33 18.85 -3.53 -4.31
N ALA A 34 19.62 -2.80 -3.50
CA ALA A 34 20.93 -3.25 -3.03
C ALA A 34 20.85 -4.45 -2.04
N SER A 35 19.70 -4.65 -1.40
CA SER A 35 19.47 -5.73 -0.43
C SER A 35 18.86 -6.98 -1.04
N ILE A 36 18.37 -6.93 -2.29
CA ILE A 36 17.82 -8.10 -2.98
C ILE A 36 18.95 -9.09 -3.23
N ASP A 37 18.90 -10.21 -2.51
CA ASP A 37 19.81 -11.32 -2.73
C ASP A 37 19.24 -12.29 -3.78
N THR A 38 20.14 -13.02 -4.43
CA THR A 38 19.85 -14.08 -5.40
C THR A 38 19.51 -15.41 -4.75
N THR A 39 19.58 -15.51 -3.41
CA THR A 39 19.22 -16.72 -2.67
C THR A 39 17.77 -16.68 -2.17
N ALA A 40 17.11 -17.84 -2.18
CA ALA A 40 15.86 -18.02 -1.46
C ALA A 40 16.18 -18.45 -0.02
N ALA A 41 15.63 -17.74 0.96
CA ALA A 41 15.76 -18.13 2.35
C ALA A 41 15.10 -19.50 2.60
N TRP A 42 15.69 -20.31 3.48
CA TRP A 42 15.10 -21.58 3.94
C TRP A 42 14.05 -21.31 5.01
N ASP A 43 12.94 -20.70 4.60
CA ASP A 43 11.82 -20.34 5.47
C ASP A 43 10.47 -20.65 4.79
N ASP A 44 9.39 -20.21 5.42
CA ASP A 44 8.02 -20.39 4.92
C ASP A 44 7.79 -19.74 3.54
N SER A 45 8.66 -18.82 3.10
CA SER A 45 8.55 -18.21 1.77
C SER A 45 8.78 -19.19 0.62
N LEU A 46 9.51 -20.28 0.87
CA LEU A 46 9.65 -21.38 -0.09
C LEU A 46 8.31 -22.00 -0.45
N VAL A 47 7.35 -22.04 0.48
CA VAL A 47 6.03 -22.61 0.20
C VAL A 47 5.28 -21.77 -0.85
N TYR A 48 5.42 -20.43 -0.79
CA TYR A 48 4.86 -19.54 -1.81
C TYR A 48 5.55 -19.71 -3.16
N LEU A 49 6.88 -19.88 -3.18
CA LEU A 49 7.64 -20.12 -4.41
C LEU A 49 7.28 -21.47 -5.06
N VAL A 50 7.21 -22.55 -4.27
CA VAL A 50 6.79 -23.89 -4.75
C VAL A 50 5.35 -23.85 -5.27
N GLY A 51 4.43 -23.19 -4.56
CA GLY A 51 3.06 -23.01 -5.02
C GLY A 51 2.97 -22.22 -6.33
N ALA A 52 3.76 -21.16 -6.47
CA ALA A 52 3.82 -20.36 -7.70
C ALA A 52 4.34 -21.18 -8.89
N LYS A 53 5.41 -21.96 -8.68
CA LYS A 53 5.95 -22.89 -9.67
C LYS A 53 4.92 -23.95 -10.08
N SER A 54 4.24 -24.57 -9.11
CA SER A 54 3.21 -25.59 -9.37
C SER A 54 2.06 -25.07 -10.22
N LEU A 55 1.62 -23.84 -9.96
CA LEU A 55 0.61 -23.14 -10.76
C LEU A 55 1.13 -22.71 -12.15
N ALA A 56 2.41 -22.33 -12.23
CA ALA A 56 3.04 -21.96 -13.50
C ALA A 56 3.16 -23.16 -14.44
N GLU A 57 3.58 -24.32 -13.93
CA GLU A 57 3.78 -25.57 -14.67
C GLU A 57 2.47 -26.36 -14.92
N GLY A 58 1.36 -25.95 -14.30
CA GLY A 58 0.05 -26.59 -14.51
C GLY A 58 -0.20 -27.84 -13.67
N HIS A 59 0.61 -28.09 -12.64
CA HIS A 59 0.43 -29.20 -11.69
C HIS A 59 -0.69 -28.94 -10.66
N GLY A 60 -1.29 -27.75 -10.68
CA GLY A 60 -2.29 -27.30 -9.71
C GLY A 60 -1.64 -26.63 -8.50
N TYR A 61 -2.37 -26.49 -7.40
CA TYR A 61 -1.83 -25.90 -6.16
C TYR A 61 -1.29 -27.02 -5.25
N ARG A 62 -0.08 -27.50 -5.54
CA ARG A 62 0.55 -28.66 -4.88
C ARG A 62 1.97 -28.38 -4.40
N LEU A 63 2.39 -29.12 -3.38
CA LEU A 63 3.73 -29.07 -2.80
C LEU A 63 4.69 -29.98 -3.57
N LEU A 64 5.23 -29.48 -4.69
CA LEU A 64 6.11 -30.24 -5.58
C LEU A 64 7.46 -30.65 -4.93
N ASN A 65 7.82 -30.05 -3.80
CA ASN A 65 9.03 -30.37 -3.06
C ASN A 65 8.88 -31.59 -2.12
N LEU A 66 7.67 -32.09 -1.90
CA LEU A 66 7.43 -33.29 -1.09
C LEU A 66 7.18 -34.52 -1.97
N PRO A 67 7.52 -35.73 -1.48
CA PRO A 67 7.06 -36.95 -2.10
C PRO A 67 5.52 -36.95 -2.17
N GLU A 68 4.97 -37.57 -3.22
CA GLU A 68 3.53 -37.63 -3.52
C GLU A 68 2.87 -36.29 -3.93
N ALA A 69 3.60 -35.17 -3.92
CA ALA A 69 3.13 -33.84 -4.30
C ALA A 69 1.73 -33.51 -3.73
N PRO A 70 1.56 -33.48 -2.39
CA PRO A 70 0.27 -33.27 -1.77
C PRO A 70 -0.31 -31.89 -2.11
N PRO A 71 -1.65 -31.72 -2.07
CA PRO A 71 -2.28 -30.42 -2.28
C PRO A 71 -1.87 -29.42 -1.19
N LEU A 72 -1.45 -28.23 -1.61
CA LEU A 72 -1.08 -27.14 -0.71
C LEU A 72 -2.36 -26.53 -0.11
N ARG A 73 -2.54 -26.63 1.22
CA ARG A 73 -3.75 -26.17 1.93
C ARG A 73 -3.48 -25.16 3.05
N MET A 74 -2.23 -25.00 3.44
CA MET A 74 -1.82 -24.15 4.57
C MET A 74 -1.80 -22.66 4.24
N TYR A 75 -1.63 -22.28 2.97
CA TYR A 75 -1.65 -20.88 2.55
C TYR A 75 -2.70 -20.62 1.46
N PRO A 76 -3.24 -19.39 1.38
CA PRO A 76 -4.17 -19.03 0.31
C PRO A 76 -3.48 -19.02 -1.07
N PRO A 77 -4.17 -19.46 -2.14
CA PRO A 77 -3.60 -19.53 -3.48
C PRO A 77 -3.44 -18.17 -4.17
N ALA A 78 -4.07 -17.10 -3.66
CA ALA A 78 -4.08 -15.79 -4.32
C ALA A 78 -2.68 -15.20 -4.53
N PHE A 79 -1.81 -15.26 -3.52
CA PHE A 79 -0.45 -14.74 -3.61
C PHE A 79 0.44 -15.61 -4.53
N PRO A 80 0.50 -16.95 -4.38
CA PRO A 80 1.17 -17.82 -5.35
C PRO A 80 0.67 -17.71 -6.79
N ALA A 81 -0.64 -17.50 -6.99
CA ALA A 81 -1.21 -17.29 -8.32
C ALA A 81 -0.67 -16.01 -8.95
N MET A 82 -0.57 -14.92 -8.20
CA MET A 82 0.08 -13.69 -8.66
C MET A 82 1.55 -13.95 -9.03
N LEU A 83 2.31 -14.64 -8.17
CA LEU A 83 3.71 -14.98 -8.45
C LEU A 83 3.85 -15.91 -9.66
N SER A 84 2.90 -16.81 -9.90
CA SER A 84 2.93 -17.73 -11.05
C SER A 84 2.92 -16.98 -12.39
N VAL A 85 2.31 -15.80 -12.45
CA VAL A 85 2.34 -14.93 -13.64
C VAL A 85 3.76 -14.44 -13.89
N LEU A 86 4.45 -13.94 -12.85
CA LEU A 86 5.85 -13.53 -12.95
C LEU A 86 6.78 -14.70 -13.27
N TRP A 87 6.49 -15.88 -12.71
CA TRP A 87 7.23 -17.10 -13.01
C TRP A 87 7.12 -17.49 -14.49
N ARG A 88 5.96 -17.29 -15.12
CA ARG A 88 5.81 -17.55 -16.57
C ARG A 88 6.59 -16.57 -17.44
N LEU A 89 6.84 -15.35 -16.95
CA LEU A 89 7.67 -14.36 -17.65
C LEU A 89 9.15 -14.71 -17.57
N SER A 90 9.61 -15.28 -16.45
CA SER A 90 10.97 -15.77 -16.25
C SER A 90 10.96 -17.14 -15.57
N PRO A 91 10.93 -18.24 -16.35
CA PRO A 91 10.81 -19.59 -15.82
C PRO A 91 12.12 -20.12 -15.22
N ASP A 92 13.25 -19.48 -15.54
CA ASP A 92 14.58 -19.92 -15.12
C ASP A 92 14.80 -19.65 -13.62
N TYR A 93 14.87 -20.73 -12.84
CA TYR A 93 15.20 -20.68 -11.42
C TYR A 93 16.66 -21.08 -11.19
N PRO A 94 17.47 -20.35 -10.39
CA PRO A 94 17.11 -19.27 -9.46
C PRO A 94 17.19 -17.84 -10.03
N SER A 95 17.46 -17.65 -11.33
CA SER A 95 17.66 -16.30 -11.90
C SER A 95 16.41 -15.41 -11.87
N ASN A 96 15.22 -16.00 -11.74
CA ASN A 96 13.95 -15.30 -11.57
C ASN A 96 13.67 -14.79 -10.14
N LEU A 97 14.49 -15.13 -9.15
CA LEU A 97 14.27 -14.72 -7.76
C LEU A 97 14.22 -13.19 -7.55
N PRO A 98 15.12 -12.38 -8.14
CA PRO A 98 15.02 -10.92 -8.04
C PRO A 98 13.70 -10.37 -8.60
N LEU A 99 13.19 -10.97 -9.69
CA LEU A 99 11.90 -10.60 -10.27
C LEU A 99 10.75 -10.93 -9.31
N LEU A 100 10.77 -12.10 -8.68
CA LEU A 100 9.73 -12.49 -7.71
C LEU A 100 9.78 -11.62 -6.45
N LYS A 101 10.97 -11.30 -5.95
CA LYS A 101 11.16 -10.39 -4.80
C LYS A 101 10.76 -8.95 -5.10
N SER A 102 10.83 -8.52 -6.36
CA SER A 102 10.41 -7.17 -6.77
C SER A 102 8.93 -6.88 -6.46
N VAL A 103 8.09 -7.92 -6.31
CA VAL A 103 6.71 -7.78 -5.84
C VAL A 103 6.67 -7.17 -4.44
N GLY A 104 7.53 -7.63 -3.53
CA GLY A 104 7.64 -7.09 -2.17
C GLY A 104 8.12 -5.63 -2.18
N LEU A 105 9.08 -5.30 -3.05
CA LEU A 105 9.55 -3.93 -3.26
C LEU A 105 8.41 -2.99 -3.70
N VAL A 106 7.65 -3.40 -4.71
CA VAL A 106 6.51 -2.62 -5.22
C VAL A 106 5.44 -2.48 -4.13
N ALA A 107 5.15 -3.55 -3.39
CA ALA A 107 4.18 -3.52 -2.31
C ALA A 107 4.60 -2.61 -1.15
N ALA A 108 5.86 -2.65 -0.73
CA ALA A 108 6.39 -1.76 0.32
C ALA A 108 6.32 -0.28 -0.11
N ALA A 109 6.72 0.02 -1.34
CA ALA A 109 6.63 1.37 -1.89
C ALA A 109 5.16 1.84 -1.97
N ALA A 110 4.25 0.99 -2.45
CA ALA A 110 2.82 1.29 -2.51
C ALA A 110 2.24 1.55 -1.11
N PHE A 111 2.54 0.68 -0.13
CA PHE A 111 2.11 0.84 1.25
C PHE A 111 2.58 2.18 1.83
N ALA A 112 3.85 2.54 1.67
CA ALA A 112 4.38 3.78 2.21
C ALA A 112 3.74 5.02 1.56
N LEU A 113 3.50 5.00 0.25
CA LEU A 113 2.85 6.11 -0.46
C LEU A 113 1.37 6.26 -0.04
N ILE A 114 0.64 5.16 0.11
CA ILE A 114 -0.76 5.16 0.54
C ILE A 114 -0.88 5.57 2.01
N ALA A 115 -0.01 5.07 2.88
CA ALA A 115 0.04 5.51 4.26
C ALA A 115 0.35 7.01 4.35
N ALA A 116 1.33 7.50 3.59
CA ALA A 116 1.66 8.92 3.56
C ALA A 116 0.48 9.78 3.07
N SER A 117 -0.31 9.31 2.08
CA SER A 117 -1.48 10.06 1.60
C SER A 117 -2.61 10.10 2.64
N LEU A 118 -2.86 9.00 3.34
CA LEU A 118 -3.82 8.93 4.46
C LEU A 118 -3.44 9.88 5.62
N LEU A 119 -2.14 10.00 5.90
CA LEU A 119 -1.65 10.89 6.95
C LEU A 119 -1.58 12.36 6.51
N TRP A 120 -1.66 12.65 5.21
CA TRP A 120 -1.54 13.99 4.64
C TRP A 120 -2.82 14.82 4.84
N THR A 121 -3.06 15.23 6.08
CA THR A 121 -4.18 16.12 6.46
C THR A 121 -3.65 17.53 6.78
N PRO A 122 -4.45 18.59 6.54
CA PRO A 122 -4.03 19.97 6.80
C PRO A 122 -3.77 20.25 8.28
N ASP A 123 -4.41 19.52 9.19
CA ASP A 123 -4.29 19.68 10.64
C ASP A 123 -3.13 18.88 11.26
N ARG A 124 -2.51 17.95 10.52
CA ARG A 124 -1.37 17.17 11.01
C ARG A 124 -0.05 17.83 10.66
N GLU A 125 0.90 17.75 11.60
CA GLU A 125 2.27 18.16 11.35
C GLU A 125 2.89 17.28 10.26
N ARG A 126 3.12 17.88 9.08
CA ARG A 126 3.71 17.20 7.93
C ARG A 126 5.06 16.55 8.25
N ALA A 127 5.81 17.10 9.22
CA ALA A 127 7.07 16.53 9.66
C ALA A 127 6.90 15.14 10.27
N LEU A 128 5.83 14.94 11.08
CA LEU A 128 5.51 13.63 11.65
C LEU A 128 5.20 12.61 10.57
N VAL A 129 4.54 13.00 9.49
CA VAL A 129 4.22 12.10 8.36
C VAL A 129 5.50 11.64 7.66
N VAL A 130 6.41 12.57 7.39
CA VAL A 130 7.70 12.27 6.75
C VAL A 130 8.56 11.36 7.63
N VAL A 131 8.63 11.64 8.94
CA VAL A 131 9.36 10.81 9.90
C VAL A 131 8.73 9.43 10.04
N ALA A 132 7.40 9.34 10.15
CA ALA A 132 6.70 8.06 10.23
C ALA A 132 6.92 7.21 8.96
N ALA A 133 6.85 7.82 7.77
CA ALA A 133 7.15 7.15 6.52
C ALA A 133 8.60 6.63 6.47
N ALA A 134 9.57 7.44 6.93
CA ALA A 134 10.95 7.01 7.04
C ALA A 134 11.13 5.84 8.03
N MET A 135 10.52 5.92 9.21
CA MET A 135 10.61 4.85 10.22
C MET A 135 10.05 3.53 9.68
N VAL A 136 8.93 3.57 8.96
CA VAL A 136 8.32 2.37 8.36
C VAL A 136 9.20 1.79 7.26
N LEU A 137 9.68 2.62 6.32
CA LEU A 137 10.48 2.17 5.18
C LEU A 137 11.86 1.65 5.60
N PHE A 138 12.51 2.28 6.57
CA PHE A 138 13.83 1.88 7.06
C PHE A 138 13.77 0.90 8.23
N HIS A 139 12.59 0.41 8.60
CA HIS A 139 12.47 -0.62 9.62
C HIS A 139 13.16 -1.90 9.16
N SER A 140 13.97 -2.49 10.05
CA SER A 140 14.84 -3.64 9.71
C SER A 140 14.07 -4.82 9.15
N ASP A 141 12.84 -5.05 9.63
CA ASP A 141 12.04 -6.19 9.19
C ASP A 141 11.52 -5.97 7.77
N VAL A 142 11.17 -4.73 7.39
CA VAL A 142 10.71 -4.44 6.02
C VAL A 142 11.86 -4.60 5.03
N VAL A 143 13.07 -4.16 5.40
CA VAL A 143 14.27 -4.35 4.57
C VAL A 143 14.56 -5.84 4.37
N GLN A 144 14.49 -6.65 5.43
CA GLN A 144 14.67 -8.10 5.34
C GLN A 144 13.57 -8.77 4.50
N LEU A 145 12.31 -8.37 4.70
CA LEU A 145 11.16 -8.95 4.01
C LEU A 145 11.19 -8.71 2.49
N VAL A 146 11.82 -7.63 2.04
CA VAL A 146 12.05 -7.34 0.62
C VAL A 146 13.34 -7.98 0.10
N GLY A 147 14.40 -8.02 0.91
CA GLY A 147 15.73 -8.47 0.48
C GLY A 147 15.93 -9.98 0.43
N SER A 148 15.49 -10.70 1.46
CA SER A 148 15.80 -12.12 1.63
C SER A 148 14.62 -13.05 1.43
N THR A 149 13.39 -12.58 1.61
CA THR A 149 12.19 -13.44 1.67
C THR A 149 11.10 -13.00 0.70
N VAL A 150 10.11 -13.87 0.47
CA VAL A 150 8.97 -13.63 -0.42
C VAL A 150 7.68 -13.91 0.35
N PHE A 151 7.21 -12.91 1.09
CA PHE A 151 6.00 -13.02 1.91
C PHE A 151 4.83 -12.20 1.37
N SER A 152 3.62 -12.63 1.72
CA SER A 152 2.37 -11.93 1.39
C SER A 152 2.11 -10.69 2.26
N ASP A 153 2.85 -10.49 3.35
CA ASP A 153 2.53 -9.47 4.36
C ASP A 153 2.58 -8.04 3.80
N LEU A 154 3.58 -7.73 2.97
CA LEU A 154 3.69 -6.40 2.35
C LEU A 154 2.56 -6.15 1.35
N VAL A 155 2.19 -7.17 0.58
CA VAL A 155 1.09 -7.09 -0.39
C VAL A 155 -0.23 -6.88 0.34
N PHE A 156 -0.45 -7.63 1.44
CA PHE A 156 -1.63 -7.47 2.26
C PHE A 156 -1.67 -6.10 2.96
N ALA A 157 -0.54 -5.63 3.50
CA ALA A 157 -0.44 -4.31 4.10
C ALA A 157 -0.78 -3.20 3.10
N ALA A 158 -0.24 -3.27 1.87
CA ALA A 158 -0.55 -2.34 0.80
C ALA A 158 -2.03 -2.39 0.41
N ALA A 159 -2.62 -3.58 0.29
CA ALA A 159 -4.04 -3.74 -0.02
C ALA A 159 -4.94 -3.20 1.09
N ALA A 160 -4.62 -3.47 2.37
CA ALA A 160 -5.36 -2.96 3.51
C ALA A 160 -5.27 -1.43 3.60
N ALA A 161 -4.09 -0.85 3.37
CA ALA A 161 -3.92 0.59 3.31
C ALA A 161 -4.71 1.21 2.15
N LEU A 162 -4.75 0.55 0.98
CA LEU A 162 -5.55 0.98 -0.16
C LEU A 162 -7.03 1.03 0.18
N VAL A 163 -7.55 -0.02 0.83
CA VAL A 163 -8.95 -0.06 1.29
C VAL A 163 -9.24 1.10 2.25
N LEU A 164 -8.33 1.36 3.19
CA LEU A 164 -8.47 2.50 4.12
C LEU A 164 -8.49 3.84 3.38
N LEU A 165 -7.65 4.03 2.36
CA LEU A 165 -7.63 5.24 1.54
C LEU A 165 -8.94 5.44 0.77
N LEU A 166 -9.50 4.38 0.20
CA LEU A 166 -10.78 4.43 -0.50
C LEU A 166 -11.94 4.76 0.47
N LEU A 167 -11.93 4.15 1.65
CA LEU A 167 -12.92 4.43 2.70
C LEU A 167 -12.81 5.86 3.24
N ASP A 168 -11.60 6.38 3.42
CA ASP A 168 -11.40 7.78 3.86
C ASP A 168 -11.99 8.75 2.84
N GLY A 169 -11.78 8.51 1.54
CA GLY A 169 -12.40 9.28 0.45
C GLY A 169 -13.93 9.27 0.49
N GLU A 170 -14.54 8.09 0.70
CA GLU A 170 -16.00 7.98 0.83
C GLU A 170 -16.53 8.65 2.09
N LEU A 171 -15.86 8.49 3.22
CA LEU A 171 -16.25 9.10 4.50
C LEU A 171 -16.12 10.62 4.44
N ALA A 172 -15.08 11.14 3.80
CA ALA A 172 -14.92 12.58 3.57
C ALA A 172 -16.08 13.13 2.72
N ALA A 173 -16.45 12.45 1.64
CA ALA A 173 -17.60 12.81 0.82
C ALA A 173 -18.91 12.77 1.62
N ARG A 174 -19.16 11.70 2.40
CA ARG A 174 -20.36 11.56 3.25
C ARG A 174 -20.44 12.61 4.36
N ARG A 175 -19.31 12.94 5.03
CA ARG A 175 -19.25 14.02 6.03
C ARG A 175 -19.57 15.38 5.41
N TRP A 176 -19.14 15.61 4.17
CA TRP A 176 -19.51 16.80 3.42
C TRP A 176 -21.01 16.84 3.12
N TRP A 177 -21.60 15.73 2.66
CA TRP A 177 -23.05 15.59 2.46
C TRP A 177 -23.86 15.77 3.74
N LEU A 178 -23.41 15.24 4.88
CA LEU A 178 -24.09 15.43 6.16
C LEU A 178 -23.93 16.86 6.68
N ARG A 179 -22.79 17.53 6.47
CA ARG A 179 -22.62 18.95 6.81
C ARG A 179 -23.45 19.88 5.90
N SER A 180 -23.59 19.54 4.62
CA SER A 180 -24.44 20.29 3.69
C SER A 180 -25.93 20.00 3.89
N ALA A 181 -26.30 18.77 4.28
CA ALA A 181 -27.67 18.39 4.64
C ALA A 181 -28.09 18.92 6.02
N CYS A 182 -27.17 18.98 7.00
CA CYS A 182 -27.35 19.69 8.27
C CYS A 182 -27.22 21.21 8.13
N TRP A 183 -27.18 21.74 6.90
CA TRP A 183 -27.41 23.16 6.62
C TRP A 183 -28.86 23.43 6.16
N PRO A 184 -29.90 23.20 6.97
CA PRO A 184 -31.12 23.96 6.81
C PRO A 184 -31.04 25.23 7.66
N ALA A 185 -31.50 26.34 7.08
CA ALA A 185 -31.85 27.59 7.75
C ALA A 185 -30.70 28.51 8.23
N ARG A 186 -29.85 28.95 7.29
CA ARG A 186 -29.53 30.40 7.30
C ARG A 186 -29.30 30.92 5.88
N GLY A 187 -30.25 31.74 5.44
CA GLY A 187 -30.03 32.77 4.43
C GLY A 187 -29.90 32.25 3.01
N SER A 188 -31.03 32.29 2.31
CA SER A 188 -31.11 32.41 0.86
C SER A 188 -29.94 33.14 0.21
N ARG A 189 -29.52 32.61 -0.95
CA ARG A 189 -28.77 33.27 -2.04
C ARG A 189 -27.25 33.06 -2.00
N CYS A 190 -26.79 31.99 -2.67
CA CYS A 190 -25.63 32.08 -3.57
C CYS A 190 -25.62 30.95 -4.60
N ARG A 191 -25.35 31.34 -5.85
CA ARG A 191 -25.54 30.58 -7.09
C ARG A 191 -24.39 29.61 -7.38
N ARG A 192 -24.76 28.47 -7.97
CA ARG A 192 -24.15 27.72 -9.10
C ARG A 192 -22.62 27.81 -9.31
N ALA A 193 -21.97 26.64 -9.32
CA ALA A 193 -21.19 26.16 -10.48
C ALA A 193 -20.83 24.65 -10.35
N ALA A 194 -21.32 23.85 -11.31
CA ALA A 194 -20.81 22.57 -11.85
C ALA A 194 -20.74 21.36 -10.87
N VAL A 195 -21.32 20.18 -11.12
CA VAL A 195 -21.40 19.32 -12.33
C VAL A 195 -22.62 18.37 -12.22
N PRO A 196 -23.21 17.88 -13.33
CA PRO A 196 -24.55 17.29 -13.37
C PRO A 196 -24.53 15.75 -13.40
N VAL A 197 -25.29 15.11 -12.52
CA VAL A 197 -25.89 13.77 -12.76
C VAL A 197 -27.23 13.72 -12.02
N LEU A 198 -28.33 13.89 -12.75
CA LEU A 198 -29.64 13.36 -12.34
C LEU A 198 -29.72 11.89 -12.77
N PRO A 199 -30.45 11.06 -12.02
CA PRO A 199 -31.78 10.70 -12.52
C PRO A 199 -32.87 10.95 -11.47
N SER A 200 -33.87 11.71 -11.92
CA SER A 200 -35.31 11.60 -11.65
C SER A 200 -35.77 10.87 -10.38
N ALA A 201 -36.32 11.62 -9.41
CA ALA A 201 -37.60 11.34 -8.74
C ALA A 201 -37.98 12.48 -7.78
N CYS A 202 -38.44 13.62 -8.32
CA CYS A 202 -39.28 14.55 -7.55
C CYS A 202 -40.74 14.15 -7.78
N GLY A 203 -41.34 13.44 -6.83
CA GLY A 203 -42.78 13.25 -6.73
C GLY A 203 -43.32 14.06 -5.57
N CYS A 204 -43.48 15.38 -5.75
CA CYS A 204 -44.30 16.20 -4.86
C CYS A 204 -45.71 16.26 -5.47
N THR A 205 -46.62 15.42 -5.00
CA THR A 205 -48.07 15.66 -5.17
C THR A 205 -48.56 16.47 -3.97
N ALA A 206 -48.79 17.75 -4.19
CA ALA A 206 -49.65 18.56 -3.33
C ALA A 206 -51.05 18.57 -3.96
N GLY A 207 -52.00 18.00 -3.21
CA GLY A 207 -53.44 18.05 -3.42
C GLY A 207 -54.08 17.81 -2.06
#